data_AF-A0AAD2GDG2-F1
#
_entry.id   AF-A0AAD2GDG2-F1
#
_cell.length_a   1.000
_cell.length_b   1.000
_cell.length_c   1.000
_cell.angle_alpha   90.00
_cell.angle_beta   90.00
_cell.angle_gamma   90.00
#
_symmetry.space_group_name_H-M   'P 1'
#
loop_
_entity.id
_entity.type
_entity.pdbx_description
1 polymer ?
#
loop_
_entity_poly.entity_id
_entity_poly.type
_entity_poly.pdbx_seq_one_letter_code
_entity_poly.pdbx_strand_id
1 'polypeptide(L)'
;MYMIRRHAEDNCRTTSSGKVPWSPKLQGFWDRLSLWKLLLKGRKRCRVSSRKVRRLMKKTRLCTAWKKTTDELEVALAAERRAYKQAKCQATPLRRDFLTVHTTDAKKKKWKSQKAHDRFLRL
;
A
#
# COMPACT_ATOMS: atom_id res chain seq x y z
N MET A 1 -16.07 37.83 15.15
CA MET A 1 -16.43 36.44 15.54
C MET A 1 -15.78 35.36 14.66
N TYR A 2 -14.52 35.54 14.23
CA TYR A 2 -13.74 34.54 13.47
C TYR A 2 -12.41 34.18 14.15
N MET A 3 -11.88 35.06 15.02
CA MET A 3 -10.58 34.87 15.67
C MET A 3 -10.63 33.79 16.76
N ILE A 4 -11.72 33.73 17.53
CA ILE A 4 -11.92 32.72 18.58
C ILE A 4 -11.94 31.29 17.99
N ARG A 5 -12.59 31.11 16.83
CA ARG A 5 -12.64 29.80 16.13
C ARG A 5 -11.28 29.37 15.60
N ARG A 6 -10.52 30.24 14.95
CA ARG A 6 -9.15 29.93 14.49
C ARG A 6 -8.22 29.59 15.64
N HIS A 7 -8.27 30.37 16.72
CA HIS A 7 -7.42 30.11 17.88
C HIS A 7 -7.75 28.77 18.55
N ALA A 8 -9.03 28.38 18.56
CA ALA A 8 -9.43 27.05 19.01
C ALA A 8 -8.94 25.95 18.05
N GLU A 9 -8.99 26.16 16.72
CA GLU A 9 -8.48 25.22 15.71
C GLU A 9 -6.96 25.02 15.78
N ASP A 10 -6.19 26.09 15.96
CA ASP A 10 -4.72 26.03 16.08
C ASP A 10 -4.27 25.27 17.33
N ASN A 11 -5.04 25.36 18.41
CA ASN A 11 -4.79 24.68 19.68
C ASN A 11 -5.38 23.26 19.74
N CYS A 12 -6.19 22.88 18.74
CA CYS A 12 -6.70 21.52 18.63
C CYS A 12 -5.59 20.57 18.15
N ARG A 13 -5.41 19.46 18.87
CA ARG A 13 -4.44 18.42 18.54
C ARG A 13 -4.85 17.74 17.24
N THR A 14 -4.20 18.09 16.13
CA THR A 14 -4.41 17.43 14.83
C THR A 14 -3.78 16.03 14.85
N THR A 15 -4.59 15.01 15.12
CA THR A 15 -4.17 13.60 15.04
C THR A 15 -3.91 13.24 13.59
N SER A 16 -2.64 13.13 13.20
CA SER A 16 -2.27 12.82 11.81
C SER A 16 -2.22 11.32 11.52
N SER A 17 -3.28 10.61 11.87
CA SER A 17 -3.58 9.30 11.31
C SER A 17 -3.89 9.47 9.82
N GLY A 18 -3.01 9.00 8.93
CA GLY A 18 -3.22 9.06 7.46
C GLY A 18 -2.24 9.93 6.67
N LYS A 19 -1.20 10.49 7.30
CA LYS A 19 -0.16 11.32 6.63
C LYS A 19 0.54 10.63 5.45
N VAL A 20 0.54 9.29 5.41
CA VAL A 20 1.16 8.50 4.34
C VAL A 20 0.08 8.04 3.38
N PRO A 21 0.01 8.59 2.16
CA PRO A 21 -0.98 8.16 1.19
C PRO A 21 -0.75 6.71 0.78
N TRP A 22 -1.84 5.94 0.70
CA TRP A 22 -1.78 4.55 0.29
C TRP A 22 -1.41 4.42 -1.19
N SER A 23 -0.52 3.49 -1.53
CA SER A 23 -0.25 3.12 -2.92
C SER A 23 -0.01 1.61 -3.05
N PRO A 24 -0.28 0.98 -4.21
CA PRO A 24 -0.02 -0.45 -4.39
C PRO A 24 1.46 -0.82 -4.18
N LYS A 25 2.37 0.08 -4.57
CA LYS A 25 3.82 -0.09 -4.34
C LYS A 25 4.14 -0.15 -2.85
N LEU A 26 3.56 0.75 -2.04
CA LEU A 26 3.69 0.69 -0.57
C LEU A 26 3.04 -0.55 0.03
N GLN A 27 1.87 -0.95 -0.48
CA GLN A 27 1.19 -2.17 -0.04
C GLN A 27 2.07 -3.41 -0.22
N GLY A 28 2.85 -3.49 -1.32
CA GLY A 28 3.80 -4.58 -1.54
C GLY A 28 4.83 -4.72 -0.41
N PHE A 29 5.39 -3.60 0.08
CA PHE A 29 6.30 -3.62 1.23
C PHE A 29 5.59 -4.09 2.52
N TRP A 30 4.36 -3.63 2.75
CA TRP A 30 3.56 -4.09 3.90
C TRP A 30 3.28 -5.59 3.86
N ASP A 31 2.98 -6.14 2.69
CA ASP A 31 2.74 -7.57 2.51
C ASP A 31 4.02 -8.38 2.78
N ARG A 32 5.18 -7.90 2.31
CA ARG A 32 6.50 -8.51 2.60
C ARG A 32 6.84 -8.46 4.09
N LEU A 33 6.71 -7.29 4.71
CA LEU A 33 6.92 -7.13 6.16
C LEU A 33 6.00 -8.04 6.97
N SER A 34 4.74 -8.18 6.56
CA SER A 34 3.77 -9.07 7.21
C SER A 34 4.15 -10.53 7.06
N LEU A 35 4.65 -10.94 5.88
CA LEU A 35 5.13 -12.29 5.65
C LEU A 35 6.29 -12.63 6.59
N TRP A 36 7.34 -11.81 6.62
CA TRP A 36 8.51 -12.04 7.47
C TRP A 36 8.16 -12.08 8.96
N LYS A 37 7.31 -11.16 9.43
CA LYS A 37 6.81 -11.17 10.82
C LYS A 37 6.04 -12.44 11.16
N LEU A 38 5.21 -12.95 10.25
CA LEU A 38 4.45 -14.17 10.48
C LEU A 38 5.36 -15.41 10.52
N LEU A 39 6.37 -15.48 9.66
CA LEU A 39 7.34 -16.56 9.68
C LEU A 39 8.13 -16.57 10.98
N LEU A 40 8.64 -15.41 11.42
CA LEU A 40 9.33 -15.28 12.70
C LEU A 40 8.43 -15.67 13.88
N LYS A 41 7.16 -15.24 13.86
CA LYS A 41 6.17 -15.63 14.87
C LYS A 41 5.97 -17.15 14.92
N GLY A 42 5.91 -17.81 13.76
CA GLY A 42 5.82 -19.27 13.65
C GLY A 42 7.05 -19.97 14.23
N ARG A 43 8.26 -19.43 13.99
CA ARG A 43 9.52 -19.96 14.57
C ARG A 43 9.53 -19.84 16.10
N LYS A 44 8.94 -18.78 16.66
CA LYS A 44 8.75 -18.58 18.11
C LYS A 44 7.62 -19.42 18.71
N ARG A 45 7.24 -20.54 18.08
CA ARG A 45 6.18 -21.47 18.51
C ARG A 45 4.79 -20.84 18.71
N CYS A 46 4.56 -19.65 18.17
CA CYS A 46 3.23 -19.03 18.22
C CYS A 46 2.35 -19.54 17.08
N ARG A 47 1.05 -19.71 17.34
CA ARG A 47 0.10 -20.14 16.30
C ARG A 47 0.04 -19.11 15.16
N VAL A 48 0.26 -19.58 13.94
CA VAL A 48 0.18 -18.79 12.71
C VAL A 48 -0.68 -19.52 11.69
N SER A 49 -1.55 -18.78 11.01
CA SER A 49 -2.38 -19.35 9.94
C SER A 49 -1.52 -19.69 8.71
N SER A 50 -1.39 -20.99 8.42
CA SER A 50 -0.72 -21.49 7.22
C SER A 50 -1.36 -20.96 5.92
N ARG A 51 -2.68 -20.75 5.91
CA ARG A 51 -3.42 -20.14 4.79
C ARG A 51 -2.98 -18.70 4.56
N LYS A 52 -2.80 -17.92 5.63
CA LYS A 52 -2.34 -16.52 5.54
C LYS A 52 -0.90 -16.45 5.01
N VAL A 53 -0.02 -17.31 5.51
CA VAL A 53 1.38 -17.39 5.03
C VAL A 53 1.42 -17.71 3.54
N ARG A 54 0.74 -18.78 3.10
CA ARG A 54 0.67 -19.15 1.68
C ARG A 54 0.12 -18.03 0.80
N ARG A 55 -0.95 -17.36 1.24
CA ARG A 55 -1.52 -16.21 0.52
C ARG A 55 -0.51 -15.06 0.37
N LEU A 56 0.21 -14.73 1.44
CA LEU A 56 1.24 -13.68 1.41
C LEU A 56 2.44 -14.08 0.55
N MET A 57 2.87 -15.34 0.58
CA MET A 57 3.92 -15.83 -0.32
C MET A 57 3.53 -15.68 -1.79
N LYS A 58 2.30 -16.06 -2.16
CA LYS A 58 1.78 -15.87 -3.52
C LYS A 58 1.72 -14.38 -3.89
N LYS A 59 1.24 -13.52 -2.98
CA LYS A 59 1.10 -12.07 -3.20
C LYS A 59 2.45 -11.37 -3.38
N THR A 60 3.46 -11.77 -2.61
CA THR A 60 4.80 -11.18 -2.61
C THR A 60 5.77 -11.84 -3.59
N ARG A 61 5.37 -12.98 -4.19
CA ARG A 61 6.20 -13.85 -5.05
C ARG A 61 7.44 -14.42 -4.36
N LEU A 62 7.45 -14.45 -3.02
CA LEU A 62 8.54 -15.01 -2.20
C LEU A 62 8.25 -16.46 -1.82
N CYS A 63 8.28 -17.36 -2.81
CA CYS A 63 7.95 -18.77 -2.62
C CYS A 63 8.98 -19.53 -1.75
N THR A 64 10.22 -19.06 -1.71
CA THR A 64 11.31 -19.68 -0.93
C THR A 64 11.42 -19.14 0.51
N ALA A 65 10.54 -18.22 0.92
CA ALA A 65 10.60 -17.59 2.24
C ALA A 65 10.54 -18.57 3.42
N TRP A 66 9.87 -19.72 3.25
CA TRP A 66 9.76 -20.75 4.30
C TRP A 66 11.06 -21.52 4.55
N LYS A 67 11.95 -21.60 3.54
CA LYS A 67 13.22 -22.34 3.63
C LYS A 67 14.28 -21.60 4.44
N LYS A 68 14.08 -20.31 4.69
CA LYS A 68 15.05 -19.47 5.41
C LYS A 68 15.18 -19.84 6.88
N THR A 69 16.40 -19.69 7.39
CA THR A 69 16.72 -19.82 8.83
C THR A 69 16.17 -18.62 9.61
N THR A 70 16.11 -18.73 10.94
CA THR A 70 15.62 -17.63 11.78
C THR A 70 16.44 -16.35 11.60
N ASP A 71 17.77 -16.47 11.54
CA ASP A 71 18.68 -15.34 11.39
C ASP A 71 18.50 -14.66 10.03
N GLU A 72 18.37 -15.45 8.96
CA GLU A 72 18.07 -14.93 7.62
C GLU A 72 16.73 -14.21 7.56
N LEU A 73 15.72 -14.66 8.32
CA LEU A 73 14.42 -14.01 8.41
C LEU A 73 14.52 -12.65 9.11
N GLU A 74 15.35 -12.54 10.15
CA GLU A 74 15.58 -11.28 10.87
C GLU A 74 16.35 -10.27 10.00
N VAL A 75 17.39 -10.72 9.31
CA VAL A 75 18.13 -9.91 8.34
C VAL A 75 17.21 -9.42 7.22
N ALA A 76 16.39 -10.32 6.65
CA ALA A 76 15.42 -9.97 5.60
C ALA A 76 14.36 -8.97 6.12
N LEU A 77 13.87 -9.16 7.34
CA LEU A 77 12.92 -8.24 7.96
C LEU A 77 13.54 -6.86 8.18
N ALA A 78 14.80 -6.78 8.61
CA ALA A 78 15.51 -5.52 8.79
C ALA A 78 15.73 -4.80 7.44
N ALA A 79 16.13 -5.54 6.41
CA ALA A 79 16.30 -5.01 5.05
C ALA A 79 14.98 -4.43 4.51
N GLU A 80 13.86 -5.17 4.63
CA GLU A 80 12.54 -4.69 4.20
C GLU A 80 12.05 -3.49 5.00
N ARG A 81 12.39 -3.39 6.30
CA ARG A 81 12.06 -2.20 7.10
C ARG A 81 12.82 -0.97 6.60
N ARG A 82 14.10 -1.11 6.24
CA ARG A 82 14.91 -0.03 5.65
C ARG A 82 14.33 0.39 4.31
N ALA A 83 14.03 -0.56 3.44
CA ALA A 83 13.41 -0.31 2.13
C ALA A 83 12.04 0.38 2.27
N TYR A 84 11.20 -0.08 3.20
CA TYR A 84 9.92 0.56 3.49
C TYR A 84 10.11 2.00 4.00
N LYS A 85 11.09 2.27 4.87
CA LYS A 85 11.37 3.61 5.39
C LYS A 85 11.74 4.57 4.24
N GLN A 86 12.57 4.13 3.30
CA GLN A 86 12.91 4.90 2.10
C GLN A 86 11.68 5.11 1.21
N ALA A 87 10.89 4.06 0.95
CA ALA A 87 9.69 4.14 0.14
C ALA A 87 8.61 5.04 0.75
N LYS A 88 8.52 5.09 2.09
CA LYS A 88 7.58 5.95 2.83
C LYS A 88 7.84 7.43 2.57
N CYS A 89 9.09 7.85 2.41
CA CYS A 89 9.42 9.24 2.02
C CYS A 89 8.86 9.58 0.64
N GLN A 90 8.80 8.60 -0.25
CA GLN A 90 8.26 8.74 -1.61
C GLN A 90 6.75 8.45 -1.70
N ALA A 91 6.02 8.40 -0.58
CA ALA A 91 4.62 7.99 -0.59
C ALA A 91 3.72 8.88 -1.48
N THR A 92 3.90 10.19 -1.40
CA THR A 92 3.13 11.17 -2.18
C THR A 92 3.32 11.02 -3.70
N PRO A 93 4.55 11.00 -4.25
CA PRO A 93 4.73 10.74 -5.68
C PRO A 93 4.21 9.36 -6.09
N LEU A 94 4.45 8.31 -5.30
CA LEU A 94 3.94 6.96 -5.59
C LEU A 94 2.40 6.92 -5.69
N ARG A 95 1.71 7.70 -4.86
CA ARG A 95 0.24 7.87 -4.92
C ARG A 95 -0.17 8.62 -6.18
N ARG A 96 0.52 9.72 -6.51
CA ARG A 96 0.25 10.54 -7.68
C ARG A 96 0.40 9.72 -8.96
N ASP A 97 1.51 9.00 -9.12
CA ASP A 97 1.75 8.11 -10.26
C ASP A 97 0.60 7.11 -10.43
N PHE A 98 0.19 6.47 -9.33
CA PHE A 98 -0.93 5.54 -9.35
C PHE A 98 -2.24 6.20 -9.79
N LEU A 99 -2.54 7.42 -9.32
CA LEU A 99 -3.72 8.17 -9.76
C LEU A 99 -3.65 8.58 -11.22
N THR A 100 -2.48 9.00 -11.71
CA THR A 100 -2.31 9.41 -13.11
C THR A 100 -2.65 8.26 -14.06
N VAL A 101 -2.17 7.05 -13.79
CA VAL A 101 -2.52 5.86 -14.59
C VAL A 101 -4.03 5.65 -14.62
N HIS A 102 -4.68 5.60 -13.45
CA HIS A 102 -6.13 5.38 -13.38
C HIS A 102 -6.95 6.49 -14.05
N THR A 103 -6.55 7.75 -13.90
CA THR A 103 -7.25 8.87 -14.56
C THR A 103 -7.07 8.85 -16.07
N THR A 104 -5.90 8.44 -16.59
CA THR A 104 -5.70 8.25 -18.03
C THR A 104 -6.54 7.09 -18.58
N ASP A 105 -6.61 5.97 -17.86
CA ASP A 105 -7.44 4.82 -18.25
C ASP A 105 -8.93 5.14 -18.22
N ALA A 106 -9.38 5.92 -17.22
CA ALA A 106 -10.75 6.43 -17.17
C ALA A 106 -11.07 7.35 -18.37
N LYS A 107 -10.14 8.24 -18.74
CA LYS A 107 -10.31 9.12 -19.92
C LYS A 107 -10.36 8.35 -21.24
N LYS A 108 -9.67 7.20 -21.35
CA LYS A 108 -9.68 6.35 -22.55
C LYS A 108 -11.04 5.71 -22.85
N LYS A 109 -12.02 5.76 -21.94
CA LYS A 109 -13.36 5.21 -22.16
C LYS A 109 -14.46 6.20 -21.76
N LYS A 110 -14.95 6.96 -22.73
CA LYS A 110 -16.33 7.47 -22.70
C LYS A 110 -17.21 6.78 -23.75
N TRP A 111 -16.68 6.51 -24.94
CA TRP A 111 -17.39 5.85 -26.04
C TRP A 111 -16.49 4.87 -26.79
N LYS A 112 -17.04 3.73 -27.23
CA LYS A 112 -16.30 2.67 -27.94
C LYS A 112 -15.96 3.03 -29.40
N SER A 113 -16.69 3.98 -30.01
CA SER A 113 -16.44 4.52 -31.35
C SER A 113 -17.11 5.90 -31.52
N GLN A 114 -16.68 6.68 -32.51
CA GLN A 114 -17.32 7.96 -32.88
C GLN A 114 -18.82 7.78 -33.15
N LYS A 115 -19.19 6.70 -33.87
CA LYS A 115 -20.60 6.31 -34.13
C LYS A 115 -21.42 6.11 -32.85
N ALA A 116 -20.83 5.53 -31.80
CA ALA A 116 -21.53 5.29 -30.54
C ALA A 116 -21.78 6.61 -29.77
N HIS A 117 -20.83 7.55 -29.85
CA HIS A 117 -20.98 8.90 -29.31
C HIS A 117 -22.06 9.68 -30.06
N ASP A 118 -22.02 9.67 -31.40
CA ASP A 118 -22.95 10.41 -32.24
C ASP A 118 -24.39 9.88 -32.14
N ARG A 119 -24.57 8.59 -31.84
CA ARG A 119 -25.89 7.99 -31.59
C ARG A 119 -26.52 8.49 -30.28
N PHE A 120 -25.70 8.73 -29.25
CA PHE A 120 -26.17 9.25 -27.96
C PHE A 120 -26.58 10.72 -28.06
N LEU A 121 -25.87 11.53 -28.85
CA LEU A 121 -26.21 12.95 -29.05
C LEU A 121 -27.46 13.19 -29.91
N ARG A 122 -28.01 12.14 -30.53
CA ARG A 122 -29.24 12.21 -31.36
C ARG A 122 -30.50 11.81 -30.59
N LEU A 123 -30.37 11.45 -29.31
CA LEU A 123 -31.47 11.23 -28.36
C LEU A 123 -31.60 12.46 -27.46
#